data_AF-A0A9D8BDI2-F1
#
_entry.id   AF-A0A9D8BDI2-F1
#
_cell.length_a   1.000
_cell.length_b   1.000
_cell.length_c   1.000
_cell.angle_alpha   90.00
_cell.angle_beta   90.00
_cell.angle_gamma   90.00
#
_symmetry.space_group_name_H-M   'P 1'
#
loop_
_entity.id
_entity.type
_entity.pdbx_description
1 polymer ?
#
loop_
_entity_poly.entity_id
_entity_poly.type
_entity_poly.pdbx_seq_one_letter_code
_entity_poly.pdbx_strand_id
1 'polypeptide(L)'
;MLVCSSDTRLAAPAGNLEQSLGDAAAAFLVGKENVIAEIESTYSIADELAGTWRSNDDACVRSWEERMVLDEGYSKVLPEAMAALMKAKGLTPRDFAKVVFDSPTDTRRHGQVAAQLGFEPAQVQDPFALFLNVGIAGTATASLMLASALEESNPGDRILFGSSGDGADAFILAVTDAIDSFRERHAVKKYIASKRALDSYTTYLRWRELLPLETARRPDRPHVRPSAIWRERKQLLGLWGIKCRRCGTPQYDNGALSTTPIRVCAACHAQDDFEDYNFKGRRARVFGFTHDYLAAAQESPVSVALVEFNGGGRAFFDLTDRDVADVKVGMEVETTFRKVHYDRGISNYFWKVRPVR
;
A
#
# COMPACT_ATOMS: atom_id res chain seq x y z
N MET A 1 18.40 -0.76 1.43
CA MET A 1 17.54 -1.94 1.28
C MET A 1 16.09 -1.49 1.42
N LEU A 2 15.18 -1.91 0.55
CA LEU A 2 13.74 -1.62 0.69
C LEU A 2 13.06 -2.84 1.32
N VAL A 3 12.37 -2.64 2.43
CA VAL A 3 11.56 -3.67 3.11
C VAL A 3 10.10 -3.29 2.96
N CYS A 4 9.29 -4.19 2.42
CA CYS A 4 7.86 -3.98 2.25
C CYS A 4 7.09 -5.08 2.98
N SER A 5 6.11 -4.68 3.78
CA SER A 5 5.10 -5.57 4.36
C SER A 5 3.76 -5.22 3.72
N SER A 6 3.07 -6.20 3.15
CA SER A 6 1.79 -5.99 2.47
C SER A 6 0.97 -7.26 2.54
N ASP A 7 -0.32 -7.10 2.84
CA ASP A 7 -1.25 -8.22 2.85
C ASP A 7 -2.62 -7.80 2.34
N THR A 8 -3.27 -8.75 1.67
CA THR A 8 -4.69 -8.69 1.31
C THR A 8 -5.33 -10.01 1.67
N ARG A 9 -5.84 -10.12 2.90
CA ARG A 9 -6.35 -11.39 3.44
C ARG A 9 -7.85 -11.49 3.23
N LEU A 10 -8.29 -12.60 2.64
CA LEU A 10 -9.71 -12.89 2.47
C LEU A 10 -10.25 -13.62 3.71
N ALA A 11 -11.46 -13.25 4.10
CA ALA A 11 -12.26 -13.96 5.08
C ALA A 11 -13.55 -14.46 4.42
N ALA A 12 -14.08 -15.57 4.93
CA ALA A 12 -15.32 -16.12 4.44
C ALA A 12 -16.51 -15.18 4.78
N PRO A 13 -17.46 -14.97 3.85
CA PRO A 13 -18.67 -14.20 4.11
C PRO A 13 -19.41 -14.67 5.36
N ALA A 14 -19.97 -13.71 6.12
CA ALA A 14 -20.64 -13.91 7.40
C ALA A 14 -19.76 -14.46 8.54
N GLY A 15 -18.43 -14.52 8.37
CA GLY A 15 -17.49 -14.89 9.42
C GLY A 15 -17.02 -13.69 10.26
N ASN A 16 -16.57 -13.96 11.50
CA ASN A 16 -16.08 -12.89 12.39
C ASN A 16 -14.89 -12.11 11.81
N LEU A 17 -13.99 -12.80 11.09
CA LEU A 17 -12.83 -12.18 10.45
C LEU A 17 -13.22 -11.20 9.34
N GLU A 18 -14.37 -11.39 8.68
CA GLU A 18 -14.80 -10.52 7.58
C GLU A 18 -14.94 -9.06 8.01
N GLN A 19 -15.41 -8.82 9.24
CA GLN A 19 -15.57 -7.47 9.78
C GLN A 19 -14.26 -6.85 10.28
N SER A 20 -13.24 -7.67 10.50
CA SER A 20 -12.00 -7.26 11.18
C SER A 20 -10.80 -7.14 10.25
N LEU A 21 -10.79 -7.88 9.14
CA LEU A 21 -9.65 -7.88 8.22
C LEU A 21 -9.58 -6.61 7.38
N GLY A 22 -8.34 -6.19 7.14
CA GLY A 22 -7.99 -5.03 6.33
C GLY A 22 -6.97 -5.37 5.26
N ASP A 23 -6.81 -4.44 4.32
CA ASP A 23 -5.78 -4.51 3.29
C ASP A 23 -4.85 -3.30 3.42
N ALA A 24 -3.55 -3.55 3.52
CA ALA A 24 -2.58 -2.46 3.52
C ALA A 24 -1.19 -2.89 3.08
N ALA A 25 -0.35 -1.89 2.86
CA ALA A 25 1.08 -2.04 2.67
C ALA A 25 1.81 -0.90 3.37
N ALA A 26 2.99 -1.21 3.90
CA ALA A 26 3.95 -0.25 4.42
C ALA A 26 5.34 -0.62 3.91
N ALA A 27 6.17 0.38 3.65
CA ALA A 27 7.49 0.18 3.09
C ALA A 27 8.51 1.10 3.78
N PHE A 28 9.64 0.53 4.19
CA PHE A 28 10.73 1.22 4.85
C PHE A 28 12.01 1.10 4.04
N LEU A 29 12.73 2.21 3.88
CA LEU A 29 14.06 2.22 3.31
C LEU A 29 15.09 2.10 4.45
N VAL A 30 15.72 0.95 4.55
CA VAL A 30 16.79 0.68 5.52
C VAL A 30 18.14 1.07 4.93
N GLY A 31 18.87 1.93 5.63
CA GLY A 31 20.15 2.48 5.22
C GLY A 31 21.07 2.69 6.42
N LYS A 32 22.24 3.29 6.17
CA LYS A 32 23.23 3.63 7.21
C LYS A 32 23.45 5.14 7.39
N GLU A 33 22.99 5.94 6.44
CA GLU A 33 23.24 7.38 6.38
C GLU A 33 21.91 8.10 6.32
N ASN A 34 21.81 9.26 7.01
CA ASN A 34 20.61 10.10 7.04
C ASN A 34 19.32 9.32 7.36
N VAL A 35 19.39 8.40 8.32
CA VAL A 35 18.27 7.58 8.76
C VAL A 35 17.42 8.35 9.77
N ILE A 36 16.09 8.27 9.66
CA ILE A 36 15.15 8.95 10.58
C ILE A 36 15.04 8.25 11.94
N ALA A 37 15.40 6.97 12.00
CA ALA A 37 15.47 6.19 13.22
C ALA A 37 16.56 5.11 13.07
N GLU A 38 17.28 4.84 14.16
CA GLU A 38 18.31 3.82 14.25
C GLU A 38 17.79 2.60 15.02
N ILE A 39 18.11 1.39 14.54
CA ILE A 39 17.82 0.15 15.25
C ILE A 39 18.93 -0.09 16.27
N GLU A 40 18.66 0.14 17.56
CA GLU A 40 19.63 -0.07 18.65
C GLU A 40 19.81 -1.56 18.99
N SER A 41 18.72 -2.33 18.89
CA SER A 41 18.72 -3.77 19.14
C SER A 41 17.42 -4.44 18.73
N THR A 42 17.50 -5.75 18.57
CA THR A 42 16.38 -6.61 18.20
C THR A 42 16.35 -7.85 19.09
N TYR A 43 15.17 -8.46 19.23
CA TYR A 43 14.97 -9.76 19.87
C TYR A 43 13.81 -10.48 19.18
N SER A 44 13.94 -11.79 19.00
CA SER A 44 12.95 -12.60 18.27
C SER A 44 12.67 -13.89 19.01
N ILE A 45 11.40 -14.28 19.07
CA ILE A 45 10.93 -15.59 19.52
C ILE A 45 10.22 -16.23 18.34
N ALA A 46 10.55 -17.48 18.03
CA ALA A 46 9.77 -18.32 17.13
C ALA A 46 8.92 -19.28 17.96
N ASP A 47 7.62 -19.33 17.70
CA ASP A 47 6.67 -20.22 18.35
C ASP A 47 6.04 -21.13 17.28
N GLU A 48 5.94 -22.43 17.56
CA GLU A 48 5.38 -23.41 16.62
C GLU A 48 3.83 -23.47 16.67
N LEU A 49 3.18 -22.55 17.38
CA LEU A 49 1.73 -22.44 17.43
C LEU A 49 1.15 -21.92 16.10
N ALA A 50 0.71 -22.84 15.24
CA ALA A 50 -0.05 -22.52 14.02
C ALA A 50 -1.52 -22.17 14.31
N GLY A 51 -1.77 -21.07 15.03
CA GLY A 51 -3.11 -20.67 15.45
C GLY A 51 -4.01 -20.16 14.31
N THR A 52 -3.41 -19.52 13.31
CA THR A 52 -4.07 -19.00 12.11
C THR A 52 -3.32 -19.49 10.87
N TRP A 53 -4.02 -20.02 9.87
CA TRP A 53 -3.39 -20.59 8.68
C TRP A 53 -4.22 -20.38 7.42
N ARG A 54 -3.59 -20.56 6.26
CA ARG A 54 -4.28 -20.64 4.96
C ARG A 54 -3.54 -21.63 4.07
N SER A 55 -4.22 -22.71 3.69
CA SER A 55 -3.66 -23.71 2.78
C SER A 55 -3.53 -23.12 1.36
N ASN A 56 -2.75 -23.76 0.49
CA ASN A 56 -2.58 -23.31 -0.90
C ASN A 56 -3.92 -23.16 -1.65
N ASP A 57 -4.85 -24.08 -1.40
CA ASP A 57 -6.15 -24.15 -2.08
C ASP A 57 -7.25 -23.38 -1.32
N ASP A 58 -6.95 -22.87 -0.12
CA ASP A 58 -7.88 -22.07 0.66
C ASP A 58 -7.84 -20.61 0.18
N ALA A 59 -9.00 -20.11 -0.26
CA ALA A 59 -9.16 -18.68 -0.57
C ALA A 59 -9.11 -17.83 0.70
N CYS A 60 -9.74 -18.29 1.79
CA CYS A 60 -9.91 -17.53 3.02
C CYS A 60 -9.01 -18.04 4.15
N VAL A 61 -8.62 -17.13 5.04
CA VAL A 61 -7.87 -17.46 6.26
C VAL A 61 -8.72 -18.29 7.21
N ARG A 62 -8.08 -19.26 7.86
CA ARG A 62 -8.65 -20.13 8.89
C ARG A 62 -7.97 -19.83 10.23
N SER A 63 -8.70 -20.04 11.31
CA SER A 63 -8.18 -19.93 12.67
C SER A 63 -8.72 -21.08 13.51
N TRP A 64 -7.95 -21.47 14.51
CA TRP A 64 -8.47 -22.25 15.62
C TRP A 64 -9.30 -21.36 16.55
N GLU A 65 -9.77 -21.91 17.67
CA GLU A 65 -10.53 -21.19 18.70
C GLU A 65 -9.79 -19.91 19.14
N GLU A 66 -10.47 -18.76 18.99
CA GLU A 66 -9.85 -17.44 19.07
C GLU A 66 -9.20 -17.16 20.42
N ARG A 67 -9.81 -17.57 21.53
CA ARG A 67 -9.25 -17.33 22.86
C ARG A 67 -7.94 -18.07 23.04
N MET A 68 -7.85 -19.35 22.68
CA MET A 68 -6.63 -20.13 22.77
C MET A 68 -5.51 -19.53 21.91
N VAL A 69 -5.81 -19.17 20.66
CA VAL A 69 -4.84 -18.56 19.75
C VAL A 69 -4.29 -17.25 20.33
N LEU A 70 -5.16 -16.40 20.87
CA LEU A 70 -4.74 -15.11 21.41
C LEU A 70 -4.09 -15.21 22.80
N ASP A 71 -4.57 -16.10 23.68
CA ASP A 71 -4.00 -16.31 25.02
C ASP A 71 -2.58 -16.86 24.92
N GLU A 72 -2.37 -17.88 24.08
CA GLU A 72 -1.08 -18.56 23.95
C GLU A 72 -0.15 -17.84 22.97
N GLY A 73 -0.62 -17.48 21.77
CA GLY A 73 0.25 -16.99 20.69
C GLY A 73 0.52 -15.48 20.70
N TYR A 74 -0.32 -14.69 21.36
CA TYR A 74 -0.19 -13.23 21.35
C TYR A 74 0.08 -12.67 22.75
N SER A 75 -0.83 -12.93 23.71
CA SER A 75 -0.78 -12.34 25.05
C SER A 75 0.37 -12.84 25.93
N LYS A 76 0.99 -13.97 25.61
CA LYS A 76 2.20 -14.47 26.30
C LYS A 76 3.48 -14.10 25.54
N VAL A 77 3.54 -14.42 24.26
CA VAL A 77 4.78 -14.38 23.47
C VAL A 77 5.24 -12.95 23.17
N LEU A 78 4.33 -12.06 22.77
CA LEU A 78 4.68 -10.67 22.44
C LEU A 78 5.27 -9.90 23.65
N PRO A 79 4.63 -9.87 24.84
CA PRO A 79 5.23 -9.23 25.99
C PRO A 79 6.51 -9.91 26.46
N GLU A 80 6.66 -11.23 26.30
CA GLU A 80 7.91 -11.93 26.60
C GLU A 80 9.08 -11.39 25.75
N ALA A 81 8.89 -11.29 24.44
CA ALA A 81 9.92 -10.78 23.53
C ALA A 81 10.30 -9.32 23.85
N MET A 82 9.29 -8.47 24.06
CA MET A 82 9.48 -7.05 24.40
C MET A 82 10.17 -6.87 25.75
N ALA A 83 9.78 -7.63 26.78
CA ALA A 83 10.39 -7.59 28.10
C ALA A 83 11.84 -8.11 28.07
N ALA A 84 12.11 -9.19 27.34
CA ALA A 84 13.46 -9.73 27.18
C ALA A 84 14.40 -8.71 26.53
N LEU A 85 13.93 -8.02 25.48
CA LEU A 85 14.68 -6.97 24.80
C LEU A 85 14.99 -5.79 25.73
N MET A 86 13.98 -5.27 26.45
CA MET A 86 14.18 -4.19 27.43
C MET A 86 15.18 -4.59 28.51
N LYS A 87 15.02 -5.79 29.08
CA LYS A 87 15.93 -6.34 30.11
C LYS A 87 17.36 -6.47 29.61
N ALA A 88 17.56 -6.96 28.37
CA ALA A 88 18.89 -7.12 27.78
C ALA A 88 19.63 -5.78 27.61
N LYS A 89 18.90 -4.66 27.49
CA LYS A 89 19.46 -3.31 27.43
C LYS A 89 19.43 -2.55 28.74
N GLY A 90 18.90 -3.15 29.81
CA GLY A 90 18.75 -2.48 31.11
C GLY A 90 17.78 -1.28 31.04
N LEU A 91 16.83 -1.31 30.10
CA LEU A 91 15.83 -0.27 29.92
C LEU A 91 14.53 -0.65 30.63
N THR A 92 13.74 0.37 30.94
CA THR A 92 12.42 0.29 31.55
C THR A 92 11.39 0.99 30.66
N PRO A 93 10.08 0.78 30.88
CA PRO A 93 9.04 1.47 30.10
C PRO A 93 9.17 3.00 30.09
N ARG A 94 9.75 3.59 31.13
CA ARG A 94 9.97 5.05 31.25
C ARG A 94 11.01 5.60 30.27
N ASP A 95 11.86 4.74 29.73
CA ASP A 95 12.92 5.12 28.79
C ASP A 95 12.43 5.22 27.34
N PHE A 96 11.14 4.95 27.10
CA PHE A 96 10.53 4.99 25.78
C PHE A 96 9.49 6.11 25.69
N ALA A 97 9.53 6.88 24.61
CA ALA A 97 8.48 7.83 24.30
C ALA A 97 7.20 7.11 23.86
N LYS A 98 7.35 6.05 23.05
CA LYS A 98 6.23 5.25 22.54
C LYS A 98 6.51 3.75 22.54
N VAL A 99 5.44 2.98 22.66
CA VAL A 99 5.39 1.54 22.41
C VAL A 99 4.40 1.27 21.27
N VAL A 100 4.84 0.49 20.29
CA VAL A 100 4.15 0.29 19.02
C VAL A 100 4.17 -1.19 18.67
N PHE A 101 3.02 -1.82 18.50
CA PHE A 101 2.91 -3.21 18.07
C PHE A 101 1.54 -3.46 17.44
N ASP A 102 1.43 -4.49 16.60
CA ASP A 102 0.17 -4.84 15.93
C ASP A 102 -0.96 -5.13 16.92
N SER A 103 -2.20 -4.83 16.53
CA SER A 103 -3.38 -5.23 17.29
C SER A 103 -3.92 -6.56 16.77
N PRO A 104 -4.30 -7.49 17.67
CA PRO A 104 -5.04 -8.69 17.30
C PRO A 104 -6.51 -8.34 17.01
N THR A 105 -7.32 -9.35 16.66
CA THR A 105 -8.78 -9.22 16.46
C THR A 105 -9.48 -8.63 17.68
N ASP A 106 -9.10 -9.07 18.88
CA ASP A 106 -9.54 -8.45 20.13
C ASP A 106 -8.64 -7.27 20.53
N THR A 107 -8.98 -6.08 20.05
CA THR A 107 -8.20 -4.85 20.28
C THR A 107 -7.99 -4.51 21.76
N ARG A 108 -8.82 -5.04 22.68
CA ARG A 108 -8.63 -4.83 24.13
C ARG A 108 -7.34 -5.45 24.65
N ARG A 109 -6.89 -6.55 24.03
CA ARG A 109 -5.63 -7.22 24.38
C ARG A 109 -4.41 -6.38 24.05
N HIS A 110 -4.51 -5.47 23.08
CA HIS A 110 -3.44 -4.54 22.76
C HIS A 110 -3.07 -3.68 23.97
N GLY A 111 -4.06 -3.01 24.57
CA GLY A 111 -3.87 -2.22 25.78
C GLY A 111 -3.44 -3.05 27.00
N GLN A 112 -3.93 -4.30 27.12
CA GLN A 112 -3.53 -5.20 28.21
C GLN A 112 -2.06 -5.60 28.14
N VAL A 113 -1.53 -5.89 26.94
CA VAL A 113 -0.10 -6.20 26.74
C VAL A 113 0.78 -5.01 27.12
N ALA A 114 0.42 -3.79 26.70
CA ALA A 114 1.14 -2.59 27.08
C ALA A 114 1.13 -2.37 28.61
N ALA A 115 -0.03 -2.53 29.25
CA ALA A 115 -0.16 -2.40 30.70
C ALA A 115 0.63 -3.48 31.47
N GLN A 116 0.65 -4.73 30.98
CA GLN A 116 1.44 -5.82 31.55
C GLN A 116 2.94 -5.52 31.53
N LEU A 117 3.42 -4.83 30.51
CA LEU A 117 4.81 -4.38 30.39
C LEU A 117 5.12 -3.13 31.23
N GLY A 118 4.10 -2.47 31.81
CA GLY A 118 4.24 -1.28 32.63
C GLY A 118 4.29 0.04 31.86
N PHE A 119 3.75 0.08 30.64
CA PHE A 119 3.60 1.32 29.87
C PHE A 119 2.36 2.10 30.29
N GLU A 120 2.49 3.42 30.34
CA GLU A 120 1.36 4.33 30.54
C GLU A 120 0.52 4.44 29.26
N PRO A 121 -0.81 4.65 29.34
CA PRO A 121 -1.68 4.76 28.17
C PRO A 121 -1.22 5.79 27.13
N ALA A 122 -0.58 6.88 27.57
CA ALA A 122 -0.06 7.92 26.68
C ALA A 122 1.14 7.49 25.82
N GLN A 123 1.87 6.44 26.25
CA GLN A 123 2.99 5.89 25.50
C GLN A 123 2.53 4.90 24.42
N VAL A 124 1.29 4.40 24.51
CA VAL A 124 0.79 3.37 23.59
C VAL A 124 0.33 4.02 22.29
N GLN A 125 0.90 3.59 21.15
CA GLN A 125 0.39 4.01 19.85
C GLN A 125 -1.03 3.48 19.66
N ASP A 126 -2.00 4.40 19.48
CA ASP A 126 -3.42 4.05 19.38
C ASP A 126 -3.68 3.09 18.21
N PRO A 127 -4.09 1.83 18.48
CA PRO A 127 -4.46 0.89 17.43
C PRO A 127 -5.86 1.17 16.88
N PHE A 128 -6.71 1.89 17.62
CA PHE A 128 -8.15 1.95 17.36
C PHE A 128 -8.48 2.78 16.14
N ALA A 129 -7.81 3.92 15.98
CA ALA A 129 -7.91 4.73 14.77
C ALA A 129 -7.55 3.92 13.51
N LEU A 130 -6.49 3.11 13.57
CA LEU A 130 -6.10 2.26 12.43
C LEU A 130 -7.06 1.10 12.23
N PHE A 131 -7.44 0.39 13.30
CA PHE A 131 -8.35 -0.75 13.25
C PHE A 131 -9.71 -0.37 12.65
N LEU A 132 -10.34 0.70 13.12
CA LEU A 132 -11.65 1.14 12.60
C LEU A 132 -11.61 1.66 11.15
N ASN A 133 -10.45 2.15 10.70
CA ASN A 133 -10.35 2.78 9.38
C ASN A 133 -9.78 1.86 8.30
N VAL A 134 -8.94 0.90 8.68
CA VAL A 134 -8.19 0.01 7.79
C VAL A 134 -8.50 -1.46 8.04
N GLY A 135 -8.73 -1.85 9.31
CA GLY A 135 -8.80 -3.25 9.74
C GLY A 135 -7.41 -3.85 9.99
N ILE A 136 -7.36 -5.16 10.24
CA ILE A 136 -6.12 -5.90 10.51
C ILE A 136 -5.51 -6.34 9.19
N ALA A 137 -4.41 -5.70 8.82
CA ALA A 137 -3.73 -5.83 7.53
C ALA A 137 -2.55 -6.82 7.56
N GLY A 138 -2.65 -7.90 8.34
CA GLY A 138 -1.63 -8.94 8.42
C GLY A 138 -0.26 -8.38 8.79
N THR A 139 0.76 -8.74 8.02
CA THR A 139 2.15 -8.29 8.18
C THR A 139 2.31 -6.78 8.10
N ALA A 140 1.39 -6.06 7.43
CA ALA A 140 1.45 -4.61 7.31
C ALA A 140 0.93 -3.88 8.56
N THR A 141 0.27 -4.55 9.50
CA THR A 141 -0.38 -3.91 10.66
C THR A 141 0.64 -3.21 11.56
N ALA A 142 1.65 -3.95 12.05
CA ALA A 142 2.71 -3.40 12.90
C ALA A 142 3.47 -2.27 12.18
N SER A 143 3.80 -2.49 10.91
CA SER A 143 4.49 -1.51 10.06
C SER A 143 3.70 -0.22 9.84
N LEU A 144 2.38 -0.30 9.64
CA LEU A 144 1.52 0.88 9.55
C LEU A 144 1.47 1.65 10.88
N MET A 145 1.41 0.93 11.99
CA MET A 145 1.43 1.54 13.32
C MET A 145 2.78 2.23 13.58
N LEU A 146 3.89 1.63 13.15
CA LEU A 146 5.21 2.26 13.23
C LEU A 146 5.30 3.53 12.37
N ALA A 147 4.80 3.49 11.14
CA ALA A 147 4.74 4.66 10.28
C ALA A 147 3.93 5.80 10.94
N SER A 148 2.76 5.47 11.51
CA SER A 148 1.94 6.45 12.24
C SER A 148 2.61 6.98 13.51
N ALA A 149 3.43 6.18 14.19
CA ALA A 149 4.18 6.63 15.38
C ALA A 149 5.32 7.58 15.00
N LEU A 150 6.05 7.26 13.92
CA LEU A 150 7.14 8.09 13.40
C LEU A 150 6.67 9.45 12.90
N GLU A 151 5.44 9.56 12.37
CA GLU A 151 4.80 10.85 12.02
C GLU A 151 4.64 11.80 13.23
N GLU A 152 4.62 11.26 14.45
CA GLU A 152 4.39 12.03 15.69
C GLU A 152 5.62 12.05 16.60
N SER A 153 6.76 11.53 16.13
CA SER A 153 7.98 11.40 16.93
C SER A 153 8.89 12.60 16.78
N ASN A 154 9.68 12.89 17.82
CA ASN A 154 10.66 13.96 17.86
C ASN A 154 12.08 13.38 17.93
N PRO A 155 13.11 14.17 17.56
CA PRO A 155 14.49 13.76 17.76
C PRO A 155 14.79 13.38 19.21
N GLY A 156 15.46 12.25 19.41
CA GLY A 156 15.79 11.70 20.73
C GLY A 156 14.70 10.80 21.33
N ASP A 157 13.51 10.71 20.72
CA ASP A 157 12.49 9.75 21.16
C ASP A 157 12.99 8.31 20.97
N ARG A 158 12.71 7.45 21.95
CA ARG A 158 12.93 6.00 21.82
C ARG A 158 11.59 5.29 21.66
N ILE A 159 11.51 4.39 20.68
CA ILE A 159 10.31 3.62 20.37
C ILE A 159 10.60 2.14 20.61
N LEU A 160 9.77 1.48 21.41
CA LEU A 160 9.73 0.02 21.48
C LEU A 160 8.75 -0.49 20.44
N PHE A 161 9.25 -1.16 19.41
CA PHE A 161 8.45 -1.66 18.30
C PHE A 161 8.36 -3.19 18.36
N GLY A 162 7.16 -3.76 18.24
CA GLY A 162 6.92 -5.20 18.25
C GLY A 162 6.02 -5.66 17.10
N SER A 163 6.15 -6.91 16.71
CA SER A 163 5.21 -7.58 15.81
C SER A 163 4.98 -9.03 16.22
N SER A 164 3.73 -9.48 16.18
CA SER A 164 3.35 -10.88 16.44
C SER A 164 3.07 -11.67 15.15
N GLY A 165 3.50 -12.93 15.13
CA GLY A 165 3.21 -13.89 14.06
C GLY A 165 4.00 -15.17 14.28
N ASP A 166 3.32 -16.27 14.64
CA ASP A 166 3.90 -17.57 15.02
C ASP A 166 5.19 -17.40 15.86
N GLY A 167 5.08 -16.54 16.88
CA GLY A 167 6.22 -15.93 17.55
C GLY A 167 6.03 -14.43 17.77
N ALA A 168 7.14 -13.74 18.03
CA ALA A 168 7.19 -12.30 18.09
C ALA A 168 8.59 -11.75 17.79
N ASP A 169 8.64 -10.61 17.09
CA ASP A 169 9.83 -9.80 16.92
C ASP A 169 9.68 -8.49 17.71
N ALA A 170 10.77 -8.04 18.33
CA ALA A 170 10.86 -6.78 19.05
C ALA A 170 12.10 -5.99 18.63
N PHE A 171 11.97 -4.68 18.58
CA PHE A 171 13.00 -3.72 18.16
C PHE A 171 13.00 -2.53 19.12
N ILE A 172 14.20 -2.03 19.42
CA ILE A 172 14.35 -0.70 20.03
C ILE A 172 14.84 0.24 18.94
N LEU A 173 14.09 1.31 18.71
CA LEU A 173 14.39 2.33 17.71
C LEU A 173 14.70 3.65 18.41
N ALA A 174 15.82 4.29 18.06
CA ALA A 174 16.16 5.64 18.49
C ALA A 174 15.89 6.62 17.33
N VAL A 175 14.99 7.58 17.55
CA VAL A 175 14.63 8.59 16.56
C VAL A 175 15.74 9.64 16.48
N THR A 176 16.17 9.96 15.26
CA THR A 176 17.30 10.88 15.03
C THR A 176 16.79 12.27 14.64
N ASP A 177 17.69 13.26 14.63
CA ASP A 177 17.43 14.61 14.12
C ASP A 177 16.95 14.64 12.66
N ALA A 178 17.24 13.59 11.88
CA ALA A 178 16.82 13.53 10.48
C ALA A 178 15.29 13.45 10.32
N ILE A 179 14.55 13.08 11.36
CA ILE A 179 13.07 13.02 11.34
C ILE A 179 12.45 14.41 11.06
N ASP A 180 13.08 15.51 11.50
CA ASP A 180 12.57 16.87 11.23
C ASP A 180 12.65 17.24 9.74
N SER A 181 13.58 16.61 9.01
CA SER A 181 13.72 16.79 7.56
C SER A 181 12.79 15.88 6.77
N PHE A 182 12.14 14.92 7.43
CA PHE A 182 11.22 13.97 6.81
C PHE A 182 9.95 14.70 6.38
N ARG A 183 9.81 14.92 5.07
CA ARG A 183 8.60 15.51 4.51
C ARG A 183 7.50 14.47 4.43
N GLU A 184 6.42 14.68 5.16
CA GLU A 184 5.16 13.93 5.07
C GLU A 184 4.53 14.03 3.67
N ARG A 185 5.03 13.28 2.68
CA ARG A 185 4.39 13.19 1.36
C ARG A 185 3.21 12.22 1.38
N HIS A 186 3.25 11.25 2.30
CA HIS A 186 2.42 10.05 2.30
C HIS A 186 2.05 9.63 3.73
N ALA A 187 1.58 10.59 4.54
CA ALA A 187 1.16 10.30 5.91
C ALA A 187 -0.02 9.31 5.96
N VAL A 188 0.00 8.38 6.91
CA VAL A 188 -1.05 7.38 7.17
C VAL A 188 -2.39 8.09 7.40
N LYS A 189 -2.38 9.16 8.19
CA LYS A 189 -3.58 10.00 8.43
C LYS A 189 -4.16 10.56 7.13
N LYS A 190 -3.31 11.00 6.21
CA LYS A 190 -3.75 11.53 4.90
C LYS A 190 -4.39 10.42 4.04
N TYR A 191 -3.83 9.22 4.04
CA TYR A 191 -4.42 8.09 3.33
C TYR A 191 -5.80 7.71 3.87
N ILE A 192 -5.95 7.66 5.19
CA ILE A 192 -7.23 7.37 5.84
C ILE A 192 -8.26 8.44 5.52
N ALA A 193 -7.90 9.72 5.61
CA ALA A 193 -8.80 10.82 5.29
C ALA A 193 -9.28 10.79 3.83
N SER A 194 -8.45 10.26 2.92
CA SER A 194 -8.76 10.15 1.49
C SER A 194 -9.57 8.90 1.09
N LYS A 195 -10.06 8.13 2.07
CA LYS A 195 -10.84 6.91 1.80
C LYS A 195 -12.25 7.25 1.28
N ARG A 196 -12.86 6.25 0.64
CA ARG A 196 -14.27 6.29 0.25
C ARG A 196 -14.99 5.07 0.80
N ALA A 197 -16.15 5.27 1.41
CA ALA A 197 -17.02 4.17 1.79
C ALA A 197 -17.57 3.50 0.53
N LEU A 198 -17.69 2.18 0.56
CA LEU A 198 -18.40 1.44 -0.47
C LEU A 198 -19.91 1.54 -0.21
N ASP A 199 -20.67 1.85 -1.24
CA ASP A 199 -22.13 2.00 -1.11
C ASP A 199 -22.86 0.65 -0.98
N SER A 200 -22.17 -0.47 -1.24
CA SER A 200 -22.77 -1.80 -1.23
C SER A 200 -21.76 -2.89 -0.87
N TYR A 201 -22.21 -3.80 -0.01
CA TYR A 201 -21.48 -5.04 0.32
C TYR A 201 -21.31 -5.95 -0.91
N THR A 202 -22.24 -5.93 -1.87
CA THR A 202 -22.10 -6.66 -3.14
C THR A 202 -20.94 -6.12 -3.98
N THR A 203 -20.69 -4.81 -3.94
CA THR A 203 -19.53 -4.20 -4.59
C THR A 203 -18.23 -4.70 -3.96
N TYR A 204 -18.18 -4.78 -2.62
CA TYR A 204 -17.07 -5.39 -1.90
C TYR A 204 -16.84 -6.84 -2.34
N LEU A 205 -17.87 -7.69 -2.28
CA LEU A 205 -17.76 -9.10 -2.67
C LEU A 205 -17.31 -9.29 -4.12
N ARG A 206 -17.79 -8.43 -5.04
CA ARG A 206 -17.35 -8.41 -6.44
C ARG A 206 -15.87 -8.05 -6.56
N TRP A 207 -15.43 -6.97 -5.90
CA TRP A 207 -14.03 -6.52 -5.96
C TRP A 207 -13.05 -7.49 -5.30
N ARG A 208 -13.51 -8.25 -4.30
CA ARG A 208 -12.77 -9.35 -3.67
C ARG A 208 -12.86 -10.67 -4.44
N GLU A 209 -13.60 -10.69 -5.56
CA GLU A 209 -13.81 -11.89 -6.39
C GLU A 209 -14.42 -13.08 -5.62
N LEU A 210 -15.23 -12.78 -4.59
CA LEU A 210 -15.93 -13.77 -3.76
C LEU A 210 -17.28 -14.21 -4.35
N LEU A 211 -17.76 -13.52 -5.39
CA LEU A 211 -18.98 -13.86 -6.12
C LEU A 211 -18.63 -14.33 -7.55
N PRO A 212 -19.20 -15.46 -8.01
CA PRO A 212 -19.12 -15.81 -9.42
C PRO A 212 -19.95 -14.82 -10.24
N LEU A 213 -19.36 -14.32 -11.33
CA LEU A 213 -20.00 -13.38 -12.26
C LEU A 213 -20.12 -14.00 -13.66
N GLU A 214 -21.15 -13.61 -14.42
CA GLU A 214 -21.25 -13.95 -15.84
C GLU A 214 -20.04 -13.37 -16.58
N THR A 215 -19.43 -14.18 -17.44
CA THR A 215 -18.29 -13.76 -18.25
C THR A 215 -18.72 -12.81 -19.35
N ALA A 216 -17.81 -11.91 -19.74
CA ALA A 216 -18.08 -10.99 -20.84
C ALA A 216 -18.25 -11.76 -22.16
N ARG A 217 -19.26 -11.39 -22.97
CA ARG A 217 -19.51 -11.98 -24.30
C ARG A 217 -18.55 -11.44 -25.36
N ARG A 218 -17.25 -11.56 -25.12
CA ARG A 218 -16.16 -11.15 -26.01
C ARG A 218 -14.98 -12.11 -25.86
N PRO A 219 -14.04 -12.15 -26.81
CA PRO A 219 -12.83 -12.95 -26.65
C PRO A 219 -12.10 -12.61 -25.35
N ASP A 220 -11.49 -13.62 -24.75
CA ASP A 220 -10.66 -13.43 -23.57
C ASP A 220 -9.53 -12.44 -23.85
N ARG A 221 -9.10 -11.76 -22.79
CA ARG A 221 -7.94 -10.86 -22.89
C ARG A 221 -6.72 -11.68 -23.34
N PRO A 222 -5.88 -11.14 -24.25
CA PRO A 222 -4.64 -11.80 -24.60
C PRO A 222 -3.78 -12.03 -23.36
N HIS A 223 -3.09 -13.16 -23.33
CA HIS A 223 -2.21 -13.49 -22.21
C HIS A 223 -1.11 -12.45 -22.02
N VAL A 224 -0.67 -12.33 -20.77
CA VAL A 224 0.50 -11.51 -20.43
C VAL A 224 1.70 -12.00 -21.24
N ARG A 225 2.43 -11.08 -21.85
CA ARG A 225 3.60 -11.37 -22.70
C ARG A 225 4.87 -10.91 -21.97
N PRO A 226 5.57 -11.78 -21.21
CA PRO A 226 6.75 -11.38 -20.45
C PRO A 226 7.85 -10.77 -21.31
N SER A 227 8.03 -11.27 -22.54
CA SER A 227 9.01 -10.73 -23.48
C SER A 227 8.68 -9.31 -23.94
N ALA A 228 7.40 -8.95 -24.10
CA ALA A 228 6.98 -7.59 -24.41
C ALA A 228 7.18 -6.68 -23.19
N ILE A 229 6.75 -7.12 -22.00
CA ILE A 229 6.95 -6.38 -20.75
C ILE A 229 8.43 -6.08 -20.54
N TRP A 230 9.32 -7.05 -20.75
CA TRP A 230 10.76 -6.83 -20.61
C TRP A 230 11.30 -5.77 -21.58
N ARG A 231 10.93 -5.85 -22.87
CA ARG A 231 11.38 -4.88 -23.89
C ARG A 231 10.85 -3.47 -23.61
N GLU A 232 9.59 -3.36 -23.18
CA GLU A 232 8.85 -2.11 -22.98
C GLU A 232 8.78 -1.69 -21.50
N ARG A 233 9.58 -2.30 -20.61
CA ARG A 233 9.52 -2.09 -19.14
C ARG A 233 9.66 -0.63 -18.75
N LYS A 234 10.40 0.14 -19.55
CA LYS A 234 10.64 1.56 -19.31
C LYS A 234 9.33 2.34 -19.41
N GLN A 235 8.55 2.09 -20.45
CA GLN A 235 7.23 2.69 -20.66
C GLN A 235 6.22 2.09 -19.67
N LEU A 236 6.12 0.76 -19.63
CA LEU A 236 5.06 0.05 -18.91
C LEU A 236 5.17 0.16 -17.38
N LEU A 237 6.38 -0.01 -16.84
CA LEU A 237 6.62 -0.01 -15.39
C LEU A 237 7.17 1.33 -14.90
N GLY A 238 7.97 2.01 -15.70
CA GLY A 238 8.65 3.24 -15.29
C GLY A 238 7.94 4.54 -15.67
N LEU A 239 6.88 4.51 -16.48
CA LEU A 239 6.18 5.69 -17.02
C LEU A 239 7.11 6.65 -17.79
N TRP A 240 8.05 6.11 -18.55
CA TRP A 240 8.93 6.90 -19.40
C TRP A 240 8.32 7.12 -20.77
N GLY A 241 8.35 8.37 -21.22
CA GLY A 241 8.19 8.76 -22.62
C GLY A 241 9.46 9.47 -23.11
N ILE A 242 9.27 10.45 -23.97
CA ILE A 242 10.35 11.19 -24.63
C ILE A 242 10.17 12.70 -24.50
N LYS A 243 11.25 13.45 -24.66
CA LYS A 243 11.24 14.91 -24.77
C LYS A 243 12.09 15.33 -25.96
N CYS A 244 11.57 16.23 -26.80
CA CYS A 244 12.31 16.71 -27.95
C CYS A 244 13.51 17.54 -27.50
N ARG A 245 14.72 17.23 -28.01
CA ARG A 245 15.93 18.00 -27.67
C ARG A 245 15.93 19.41 -28.28
N ARG A 246 15.21 19.63 -29.38
CA ARG A 246 15.16 20.92 -30.08
C ARG A 246 14.21 21.93 -29.42
N CYS A 247 12.97 21.54 -29.19
CA CYS A 247 11.94 22.44 -28.67
C CYS A 247 11.54 22.15 -27.21
N GLY A 248 12.07 21.09 -26.60
CA GLY A 248 11.80 20.74 -25.22
C GLY A 248 10.43 20.11 -24.95
N THR A 249 9.60 19.87 -25.97
CA THR A 249 8.24 19.32 -25.81
C THR A 249 8.26 17.87 -25.33
N PRO A 250 7.69 17.56 -24.14
CA PRO A 250 7.52 16.18 -23.68
C PRO A 250 6.35 15.49 -24.39
N GLN A 251 6.51 14.21 -24.68
CA GLN A 251 5.51 13.36 -25.32
C GLN A 251 5.57 11.96 -24.69
N TYR A 252 4.44 11.47 -24.17
CA TYR A 252 4.42 10.18 -23.46
C TYR A 252 4.31 8.99 -24.41
N ASP A 253 3.55 9.13 -25.50
CA ASP A 253 3.14 8.01 -26.35
C ASP A 253 4.31 7.43 -27.18
N ASN A 254 5.26 6.78 -26.52
CA ASN A 254 6.44 6.19 -27.11
C ASN A 254 6.30 4.68 -27.33
N GLY A 255 5.11 4.27 -27.78
CA GLY A 255 4.83 2.93 -28.30
C GLY A 255 4.76 1.81 -27.25
N ALA A 256 3.64 1.72 -26.55
CA ALA A 256 3.33 0.54 -25.73
C ALA A 256 1.99 -0.08 -26.14
N LEU A 257 1.99 -1.41 -26.31
CA LEU A 257 0.88 -2.30 -26.74
C LEU A 257 0.14 -2.00 -28.06
N SER A 258 -0.21 -0.74 -28.37
CA SER A 258 -1.06 -0.39 -29.53
C SER A 258 -0.63 0.85 -30.30
N THR A 259 0.42 1.55 -29.85
CA THR A 259 0.92 2.76 -30.51
C THR A 259 2.34 2.52 -31.03
N THR A 260 2.69 3.18 -32.13
CA THR A 260 4.05 3.15 -32.67
C THR A 260 4.91 4.16 -31.92
N PRO A 261 6.22 3.89 -31.70
CA PRO A 261 7.11 4.87 -31.11
C PRO A 261 7.07 6.20 -31.88
N ILE A 262 6.94 7.32 -31.17
CA ILE A 262 6.99 8.64 -31.79
C ILE A 262 8.37 8.86 -32.40
N ARG A 263 8.40 9.06 -33.72
CA ARG A 263 9.60 9.41 -34.49
C ARG A 263 9.68 10.90 -34.83
N VAL A 264 8.56 11.62 -34.77
CA VAL A 264 8.45 13.03 -35.20
C VAL A 264 7.83 13.86 -34.08
N CYS A 265 8.45 14.98 -33.74
CA CYS A 265 7.96 15.84 -32.66
C CYS A 265 6.65 16.51 -33.06
N ALA A 266 5.59 16.38 -32.24
CA ALA A 266 4.29 16.99 -32.52
C ALA A 266 4.30 18.54 -32.54
N ALA A 267 5.36 19.19 -32.04
CA ALA A 267 5.45 20.65 -31.99
C ALA A 267 6.36 21.25 -33.08
N CYS A 268 7.59 20.75 -33.21
CA CYS A 268 8.58 21.30 -34.14
C CYS A 268 8.93 20.39 -35.33
N HIS A 269 8.30 19.23 -35.41
CA HIS A 269 8.52 18.21 -36.46
C HIS A 269 9.96 17.70 -36.58
N ALA A 270 10.81 17.94 -35.56
CA ALA A 270 12.12 17.31 -35.49
C ALA A 270 11.96 15.78 -35.47
N GLN A 271 12.72 15.11 -36.32
CA GLN A 271 12.70 13.67 -36.46
C GLN A 271 13.85 13.04 -35.65
N ASP A 272 13.55 12.00 -34.89
CA ASP A 272 14.52 11.14 -34.18
C ASP A 272 15.46 11.87 -33.20
N ASP A 273 15.09 13.08 -32.77
CA ASP A 273 15.90 13.94 -31.92
C ASP A 273 15.26 14.14 -30.54
N PHE A 274 15.32 13.07 -29.74
CA PHE A 274 14.67 12.98 -28.44
C PHE A 274 15.61 12.47 -27.35
N GLU A 275 15.30 12.87 -26.12
CA GLU A 275 15.84 12.29 -24.89
C GLU A 275 14.73 11.62 -24.08
N ASP A 276 15.12 10.72 -23.17
CA ASP A 276 14.18 10.08 -22.26
C ASP A 276 13.56 11.09 -21.29
N TYR A 277 12.26 10.94 -21.05
CA TYR A 277 11.55 11.81 -20.12
C TYR A 277 10.60 11.03 -19.23
N ASN A 278 10.82 11.08 -17.92
CA ASN A 278 9.99 10.39 -16.95
C ASN A 278 8.78 11.25 -16.56
N PHE A 279 7.58 10.66 -16.69
CA PHE A 279 6.32 11.29 -16.31
C PHE A 279 5.87 10.91 -14.89
N LYS A 280 6.51 9.95 -14.23
CA LYS A 280 6.19 9.52 -12.86
C LYS A 280 6.21 10.70 -11.88
N GLY A 281 5.14 10.83 -11.11
CA GLY A 281 5.00 11.86 -10.06
C GLY A 281 4.72 13.27 -10.60
N ARG A 282 4.54 13.42 -11.91
CA ARG A 282 4.08 14.69 -12.50
C ARG A 282 2.55 14.76 -12.38
N ARG A 283 2.05 15.92 -11.95
CA ARG A 283 0.62 16.22 -11.99
C ARG A 283 0.15 16.35 -13.45
N ALA A 284 -1.10 16.00 -13.68
CA ALA A 284 -1.77 16.15 -14.96
C ALA A 284 -3.17 16.69 -14.77
N ARG A 285 -3.82 17.07 -15.87
CA ARG A 285 -5.22 17.51 -15.90
C ARG A 285 -6.01 16.68 -16.90
N VAL A 286 -7.27 16.43 -16.60
CA VAL A 286 -8.18 15.77 -17.56
C VAL A 286 -8.39 16.70 -18.75
N PHE A 287 -7.90 16.33 -19.92
CA PHE A 287 -8.13 17.05 -21.17
C PHE A 287 -9.48 16.65 -21.79
N GLY A 288 -9.83 15.38 -21.71
CA GLY A 288 -11.12 14.83 -22.12
C GLY A 288 -11.33 13.45 -21.49
N PHE A 289 -12.57 12.99 -21.40
CA PHE A 289 -12.89 11.69 -20.81
C PHE A 289 -14.15 11.07 -21.41
N THR A 290 -14.31 9.77 -21.21
CA THR A 290 -15.52 9.01 -21.53
C THR A 290 -15.85 8.01 -20.41
N HIS A 291 -17.14 7.78 -20.18
CA HIS A 291 -17.65 6.75 -19.29
C HIS A 291 -18.31 5.64 -20.11
N ASP A 292 -17.72 4.45 -20.07
CA ASP A 292 -18.25 3.26 -20.74
C ASP A 292 -18.95 2.35 -19.73
N TYR A 293 -20.27 2.27 -19.84
CA TYR A 293 -21.14 1.41 -19.03
C TYR A 293 -21.32 0.00 -19.61
N LEU A 294 -20.91 -0.22 -20.86
CA LEU A 294 -21.05 -1.49 -21.58
C LEU A 294 -19.80 -2.36 -21.41
N ALA A 295 -18.64 -1.75 -21.20
CA ALA A 295 -17.41 -2.47 -20.94
C ALA A 295 -17.52 -3.33 -19.67
N ALA A 296 -17.33 -4.64 -19.84
CA ALA A 296 -17.17 -5.55 -18.72
C ALA A 296 -15.88 -5.21 -17.94
N ALA A 297 -16.06 -4.79 -16.68
CA ALA A 297 -15.01 -4.43 -15.75
C ALA A 297 -15.43 -4.71 -14.30
N GLN A 298 -14.46 -4.73 -13.37
CA GLN A 298 -14.73 -4.92 -11.94
C GLN A 298 -15.51 -3.73 -11.34
N GLU A 299 -15.17 -2.52 -11.77
CA GLU A 299 -15.87 -1.29 -11.42
C GLU A 299 -16.52 -0.73 -12.70
N SER A 300 -17.84 -0.47 -12.65
CA SER A 300 -18.60 0.14 -13.75
C SER A 300 -19.08 1.53 -13.34
N PRO A 301 -19.11 2.53 -14.25
CA PRO A 301 -18.55 2.50 -15.61
C PRO A 301 -17.01 2.51 -15.62
N VAL A 302 -16.43 1.99 -16.70
CA VAL A 302 -15.01 2.22 -17.00
C VAL A 302 -14.86 3.67 -17.42
N SER A 303 -14.02 4.42 -16.70
CA SER A 303 -13.75 5.82 -17.02
C SER A 303 -12.37 5.91 -17.64
N VAL A 304 -12.29 6.38 -18.88
CA VAL A 304 -11.02 6.59 -19.58
C VAL A 304 -10.81 8.08 -19.78
N ALA A 305 -9.66 8.59 -19.36
CA ALA A 305 -9.31 10.00 -19.46
C ALA A 305 -8.09 10.18 -20.36
N LEU A 306 -8.20 11.09 -21.33
CA LEU A 306 -7.04 11.71 -21.97
C LEU A 306 -6.54 12.79 -21.01
N VAL A 307 -5.34 12.61 -20.47
CA VAL A 307 -4.73 13.57 -19.54
C VAL A 307 -3.63 14.37 -20.22
N GLU A 308 -3.43 15.60 -19.77
CA GLU A 308 -2.33 16.47 -20.16
C GLU A 308 -1.42 16.70 -18.95
N PHE A 309 -0.16 16.31 -19.05
CA PHE A 309 0.82 16.48 -17.97
C PHE A 309 1.30 17.92 -17.86
N ASN A 310 1.59 18.36 -16.63
CA ASN A 310 2.23 19.63 -16.40
C ASN A 310 3.60 19.67 -17.10
N GLY A 311 3.79 20.65 -17.99
CA GLY A 311 4.96 20.76 -18.85
C GLY A 311 4.80 20.13 -20.24
N GLY A 312 3.67 19.50 -20.54
CA GLY A 312 3.34 18.93 -21.84
C GLY A 312 3.38 17.41 -21.89
N GLY A 313 2.77 16.86 -22.93
CA GLY A 313 2.56 15.43 -23.13
C GLY A 313 1.13 15.01 -22.77
N ARG A 314 0.49 14.27 -23.68
CA ARG A 314 -0.86 13.73 -23.50
C ARG A 314 -0.87 12.21 -23.61
N ALA A 315 -1.73 11.57 -22.84
CA ALA A 315 -1.89 10.11 -22.85
C ALA A 315 -3.25 9.68 -22.30
N PHE A 316 -3.74 8.53 -22.77
CA PHE A 316 -4.93 7.90 -22.21
C PHE A 316 -4.59 7.04 -21.00
N PHE A 317 -5.39 7.17 -19.95
CA PHE A 317 -5.34 6.30 -18.78
C PHE A 317 -6.75 5.98 -18.30
N ASP A 318 -6.91 4.80 -17.70
CA ASP A 318 -8.07 4.53 -16.85
C ASP A 318 -8.05 5.50 -15.66
N LEU A 319 -9.19 6.11 -15.36
CA LEU A 319 -9.42 6.94 -14.19
C LEU A 319 -10.01 6.09 -13.06
N THR A 320 -9.29 6.00 -11.94
CA THR A 320 -9.69 5.28 -10.72
C THR A 320 -9.97 6.23 -9.56
N ASP A 321 -10.49 5.69 -8.45
CA ASP A 321 -10.75 6.44 -7.22
C ASP A 321 -11.65 7.68 -7.46
N ARG A 322 -12.68 7.52 -8.33
CA ARG A 322 -13.53 8.62 -8.82
C ARG A 322 -14.97 8.54 -8.30
N ASP A 323 -15.66 9.67 -8.27
CA ASP A 323 -17.11 9.71 -8.52
C ASP A 323 -17.32 10.04 -9.99
N VAL A 324 -18.21 9.31 -10.67
CA VAL A 324 -18.54 9.58 -12.07
C VAL A 324 -19.08 11.00 -12.24
N ALA A 325 -19.91 11.47 -11.30
CA ALA A 325 -20.54 12.79 -11.38
C ALA A 325 -19.54 13.94 -11.22
N ASP A 326 -18.42 13.69 -10.55
CA ASP A 326 -17.42 14.74 -10.28
C ASP A 326 -16.41 14.91 -11.42
N VAL A 327 -16.28 13.91 -12.31
CA VAL A 327 -15.29 13.94 -13.41
C VAL A 327 -15.62 15.06 -14.39
N LYS A 328 -14.65 15.96 -14.60
CA LYS A 328 -14.78 17.09 -15.53
C LYS A 328 -13.46 17.42 -16.19
N VAL A 329 -13.55 18.05 -17.37
CA VAL A 329 -12.38 18.63 -18.05
C VAL A 329 -11.72 19.66 -17.14
N GLY A 330 -10.39 19.62 -17.08
CA GLY A 330 -9.57 20.46 -16.21
C GLY A 330 -9.35 19.93 -14.80
N MET A 331 -10.01 18.83 -14.39
CA MET A 331 -9.77 18.19 -13.09
C MET A 331 -8.29 17.80 -12.94
N GLU A 332 -7.67 18.16 -11.81
CA GLU A 332 -6.30 17.73 -11.51
C GLU A 332 -6.28 16.24 -11.12
N VAL A 333 -5.34 15.51 -11.72
CA VAL A 333 -5.12 14.09 -11.49
C VAL A 333 -3.64 13.79 -11.29
N GLU A 334 -3.38 12.68 -10.60
CA GLU A 334 -2.04 12.13 -10.41
C GLU A 334 -1.97 10.69 -10.89
N THR A 335 -0.77 10.27 -11.29
CA THR A 335 -0.51 8.91 -11.77
C THR A 335 -0.40 7.94 -10.60
N THR A 336 -1.06 6.78 -10.70
CA THR A 336 -1.03 5.71 -9.71
C THR A 336 -0.71 4.38 -10.37
N PHE A 337 0.12 3.55 -9.74
CA PHE A 337 0.54 2.26 -10.29
C PHE A 337 -0.34 1.15 -9.72
N ARG A 338 -0.99 0.36 -10.58
CA ARG A 338 -2.04 -0.58 -10.16
C ARG A 338 -1.89 -1.93 -10.85
N LYS A 339 -2.32 -3.00 -10.16
CA LYS A 339 -2.56 -4.31 -10.79
C LYS A 339 -3.75 -4.16 -11.75
N VAL A 340 -3.54 -4.49 -13.02
CA VAL A 340 -4.56 -4.38 -14.07
C VAL A 340 -5.36 -5.67 -14.21
N HIS A 341 -4.66 -6.81 -14.18
CA HIS A 341 -5.26 -8.14 -14.20
C HIS A 341 -4.24 -9.19 -13.75
N TYR A 342 -4.73 -10.39 -13.46
CA TYR A 342 -3.95 -11.58 -13.19
C TYR A 342 -4.25 -12.61 -14.28
N ASP A 343 -3.21 -13.22 -14.84
CA ASP A 343 -3.32 -14.22 -15.91
C ASP A 343 -2.25 -15.28 -15.70
N ARG A 344 -2.67 -16.56 -15.61
CA ARG A 344 -1.77 -17.73 -15.57
C ARG A 344 -0.60 -17.64 -14.56
N GLY A 345 -0.86 -17.15 -13.35
CA GLY A 345 0.19 -17.01 -12.33
C GLY A 345 0.90 -15.65 -12.33
N ILE A 346 0.61 -14.77 -13.30
CA ILE A 346 1.33 -13.51 -13.49
C ILE A 346 0.39 -12.33 -13.23
N SER A 347 0.78 -11.47 -12.29
CA SER A 347 0.13 -10.17 -12.09
C SER A 347 0.69 -9.15 -13.07
N ASN A 348 -0.16 -8.56 -13.91
CA ASN A 348 0.21 -7.48 -14.81
C ASN A 348 -0.11 -6.13 -14.17
N TYR A 349 0.86 -5.21 -14.23
CA TYR A 349 0.74 -3.88 -13.63
C TYR A 349 0.89 -2.80 -14.70
N PHE A 350 0.16 -1.71 -14.53
CA PHE A 350 0.29 -0.53 -15.38
C PHE A 350 -0.13 0.72 -14.61
N TRP A 351 0.20 1.88 -15.19
CA TRP A 351 -0.18 3.17 -14.65
C TRP A 351 -1.63 3.50 -14.99
N LYS A 352 -2.32 4.06 -14.01
CA LYS A 352 -3.66 4.66 -14.11
C LYS A 352 -3.57 6.11 -13.60
N VAL A 353 -4.66 6.84 -13.69
CA VAL A 353 -4.77 8.17 -13.06
C VAL A 353 -5.88 8.18 -12.03
N ARG A 354 -5.74 9.05 -11.03
CA ARG A 354 -6.78 9.29 -10.02
C ARG A 354 -6.85 10.77 -9.68
N PRO A 355 -7.99 11.29 -9.17
CA PRO A 355 -8.04 12.64 -8.62
C PRO A 355 -6.97 12.88 -7.55
N VAL A 356 -6.41 14.08 -7.49
CA VAL A 356 -5.37 14.45 -6.50
C VAL A 356 -5.95 14.42 -5.08
N ARG A 357 -5.18 13.86 -4.13
CA ARG A 357 -5.50 13.75 -2.70
C ARG A 357 -4.80 14.78 -1.82
#